data_AF-A0A8S2MP78-F1
#
_entry.id   AF-A0A8S2MP78-F1
#
_cell.length_a   1.000
_cell.length_b   1.000
_cell.length_c   1.000
_cell.angle_alpha   90.00
_cell.angle_beta   90.00
_cell.angle_gamma   90.00
#
_symmetry.space_group_name_H-M   'P 1'
#
loop_
_entity.id
_entity.type
_entity.pdbx_description
1 polymer ?
#
loop_
_entity_poly.entity_id
_entity_poly.type
_entity_poly.pdbx_seq_one_letter_code
_entity_poly.pdbx_strand_id
1 'polypeptide(L)'
;MILCMLVMLELCIRVYSKSLCHHLPLNQQNISSTKDLTLDIHEKKFTDFQMDYFWKWTTFTSYLQFLCAFSLVLSAITCLFLTNTLYIETIGFLAVFFEALLGTPQFMRNFRLKSTEGMSVKMVLMWTSGDIFKTVYFILRIAPKQFWLCGMLQISIDIAILFQVLYYSDKYRFRKR
;
A
#
# COMPACT_ATOMS: atom_id res chain seq x y z
N MET A 1 1.39 -11.93 -6.76
CA MET A 1 1.16 -10.74 -5.91
C MET A 1 2.46 -10.22 -5.31
N ILE A 2 3.14 -10.99 -4.45
CA ILE A 2 4.37 -10.56 -3.76
C ILE A 2 5.46 -10.09 -4.74
N LEU A 3 5.78 -10.88 -5.77
CA LEU A 3 6.78 -10.48 -6.78
C LEU A 3 6.43 -9.17 -7.49
N CYS A 4 5.15 -8.99 -7.87
CA CYS A 4 4.68 -7.73 -8.47
C CYS A 4 4.78 -6.56 -7.50
N MET A 5 4.49 -6.76 -6.21
CA MET A 5 4.64 -5.71 -5.19
C MET A 5 6.11 -5.34 -4.97
N LEU A 6 7.02 -6.33 -4.98
CA LEU A 6 8.46 -6.08 -4.90
C LEU A 6 8.97 -5.32 -6.12
N VAL A 7 8.54 -5.70 -7.33
CA VAL A 7 8.87 -4.97 -8.56
C VAL A 7 8.30 -3.55 -8.54
N MET A 8 7.05 -3.37 -8.11
CA MET A 8 6.44 -2.05 -7.99
C MET A 8 7.19 -1.18 -6.97
N LEU A 9 7.59 -1.74 -5.84
CA LEU A 9 8.35 -1.02 -4.82
C LEU A 9 9.75 -0.65 -5.33
N GLU A 10 10.41 -1.57 -6.03
CA GLU A 10 11.72 -1.33 -6.66
C GLU A 10 11.65 -0.23 -7.72
N LEU A 11 10.63 -0.26 -8.57
CA LEU A 11 10.34 0.82 -9.52
C LEU A 11 10.04 2.14 -8.82
N CYS A 12 9.25 2.12 -7.75
CA CYS A 12 8.89 3.33 -6.99
C CYS A 12 10.12 3.98 -6.36
N ILE A 13 11.02 3.17 -5.78
CA ILE A 13 12.29 3.65 -5.21
C ILE A 13 13.21 4.19 -6.31
N ARG A 14 13.32 3.51 -7.45
CA ARG A 14 14.09 4.00 -8.60
C ARG A 14 13.57 5.34 -9.13
N VAL A 15 12.25 5.46 -9.29
CA VAL A 15 11.61 6.71 -9.75
C VAL A 15 11.81 7.82 -8.72
N TYR A 16 11.60 7.54 -7.44
CA TYR A 16 11.81 8.49 -6.36
C TYR A 16 13.26 9.00 -6.29
N SER A 17 14.24 8.09 -6.36
CA SER A 17 15.67 8.42 -6.40
C SER A 17 16.02 9.29 -7.62
N LYS A 18 15.46 8.96 -8.80
CA LYS A 18 15.65 9.76 -10.01
C LYS A 18 15.01 11.15 -9.91
N SER A 19 13.80 11.26 -9.35
CA SER A 19 13.13 12.53 -9.09
C SER A 19 13.91 13.39 -8.08
N LEU A 20 14.52 12.78 -7.07
CA LEU A 20 15.38 13.47 -6.12
C LEU A 20 16.65 14.03 -6.80
N CYS A 21 17.29 13.27 -7.69
CA CYS A 21 18.41 13.75 -8.51
C CYS A 21 18.03 14.89 -9.48
N HIS A 22 16.80 14.92 -10.00
CA HIS A 22 16.37 15.99 -10.90
C HIS A 22 16.09 17.32 -10.17
N HIS A 23 15.82 17.28 -8.86
CA HIS A 23 15.70 18.48 -8.03
C HIS A 23 17.05 19.03 -7.54
N LEU A 24 18.17 18.31 -7.76
CA LEU A 24 19.50 18.88 -7.59
C LEU A 24 19.81 19.78 -8.78
N PRO A 25 20.20 21.05 -8.57
CA PRO A 25 20.53 21.95 -9.66
C PRO A 25 21.73 21.39 -10.44
N LEU A 26 21.55 21.19 -11.74
CA LEU A 26 22.62 20.88 -12.69
C LEU A 26 23.62 22.06 -12.70
N ASN A 27 24.62 22.03 -11.82
CA ASN A 27 25.85 22.76 -12.07
C ASN A 27 26.87 21.77 -12.64
N GLN A 28 26.93 21.74 -13.96
CA GLN A 28 27.88 20.98 -14.74
C GLN A 28 29.25 21.64 -14.62
N GLN A 29 30.06 21.20 -13.65
CA GLN A 29 31.53 21.23 -13.68
C GLN A 29 32.10 20.55 -12.42
N ASN A 30 32.58 19.31 -12.59
CA ASN A 30 33.72 18.67 -11.90
C ASN A 30 33.55 17.15 -11.86
N ILE A 31 33.78 16.54 -13.03
CA ILE A 31 33.69 15.10 -13.34
C ILE A 31 34.71 14.24 -12.55
N SER A 32 35.60 14.84 -11.76
CA SER A 32 36.60 14.13 -10.96
C SER A 32 36.32 14.11 -9.46
N SER A 33 35.57 15.09 -8.91
CA SER A 33 35.18 15.13 -7.48
C SER A 33 33.82 14.49 -7.20
N THR A 34 33.08 14.10 -8.24
CA THR A 34 31.71 13.56 -8.08
C THR A 34 31.70 12.18 -7.43
N LYS A 35 32.78 11.39 -7.51
CA LYS A 35 32.83 10.07 -6.87
C LYS A 35 32.90 10.15 -5.34
N ASP A 36 33.58 11.16 -4.82
CA ASP A 36 33.77 11.34 -3.38
C ASP A 36 32.60 12.11 -2.73
N LEU A 37 31.98 13.05 -3.46
CA LEU A 37 30.79 13.77 -2.97
C LEU A 37 29.51 12.91 -3.05
N THR A 38 29.51 11.82 -3.82
CA THR A 38 28.43 10.81 -3.81
C THR A 38 28.56 9.79 -2.67
N LEU A 39 29.66 9.79 -1.91
CA LEU A 39 29.95 8.78 -0.90
C LEU A 39 29.53 9.16 0.53
N ASP A 40 29.03 10.37 0.76
CA ASP A 40 28.63 10.82 2.10
C ASP A 40 27.13 11.20 2.21
N ILE A 41 26.31 10.66 1.30
CA ILE A 41 24.92 10.37 1.67
C ILE A 41 25.00 9.13 2.54
N HIS A 42 25.26 9.32 3.84
CA HIS A 42 25.35 8.27 4.85
C HIS A 42 24.41 7.12 4.48
N GLU A 43 24.95 5.96 4.09
CA GLU A 43 24.13 4.82 3.68
C GLU A 43 23.23 4.48 4.87
N LYS A 44 21.97 4.91 4.82
CA LYS A 44 21.03 4.76 5.93
C LYS A 44 20.61 3.32 6.01
N LYS A 45 21.41 2.55 6.74
CA LYS A 45 21.20 1.12 6.98
C LYS A 45 20.19 0.96 8.11
N PHE A 46 19.48 -0.17 8.08
CA PHE A 46 18.53 -0.55 9.13
C PHE A 46 19.17 -0.58 10.55
N THR A 47 20.49 -0.75 10.65
CA THR A 47 21.23 -0.79 11.91
C THR A 47 21.43 0.57 12.58
N ASP A 48 21.14 1.68 11.91
CA ASP A 48 21.08 2.99 12.57
C ASP A 48 19.76 3.11 13.32
N PHE A 49 19.78 2.78 14.62
CA PHE A 49 18.65 2.87 15.55
C PHE A 49 18.31 4.33 15.94
N GLN A 50 18.24 5.23 14.95
CA GLN A 50 17.73 6.59 15.16
C GLN A 50 16.25 6.65 14.78
N MET A 51 15.37 6.80 15.79
CA MET A 51 13.92 6.79 15.63
C MET A 51 13.40 7.86 14.66
N ASP A 52 14.09 8.99 14.54
CA ASP A 52 13.73 10.08 13.63
C ASP A 52 13.92 9.73 12.13
N TYR A 53 14.72 8.71 11.84
CA TYR A 53 15.05 8.24 10.49
C TYR A 53 14.59 6.80 10.22
N PHE A 54 13.89 6.18 11.17
CA PHE A 54 13.50 4.77 11.14
C PHE A 54 12.69 4.37 9.90
N TRP A 55 12.01 5.29 9.22
CA TRP A 55 11.23 4.99 7.99
C TRP A 55 11.75 5.69 6.73
N LYS A 56 12.95 6.30 6.78
CA LYS A 56 13.57 7.06 5.69
C LYS A 56 14.78 6.32 5.09
N TRP A 57 14.68 4.99 4.96
CA TRP A 57 15.75 4.19 4.37
C TRP A 57 15.88 4.46 2.87
N THR A 58 17.12 4.68 2.42
CA THR A 58 17.44 4.99 1.01
C THR A 58 17.60 3.73 0.16
N THR A 59 17.79 2.58 0.79
CA THR A 59 18.14 1.32 0.12
C THR A 59 17.04 0.28 0.27
N PHE A 60 16.55 -0.24 -0.87
CA PHE A 60 15.53 -1.29 -0.94
C PHE A 60 15.90 -2.55 -0.14
N THR A 61 17.19 -2.92 -0.10
CA THR A 61 17.69 -4.06 0.65
C THR A 61 17.44 -3.94 2.16
N SER A 62 17.59 -2.74 2.74
CA SER A 62 17.35 -2.52 4.18
C SER A 62 15.86 -2.66 4.52
N TYR A 63 14.97 -2.23 3.63
CA TYR A 63 13.53 -2.46 3.76
C TYR A 63 13.19 -3.95 3.75
N LEU A 64 13.77 -4.73 2.82
CA LEU A 64 13.55 -6.17 2.74
C LEU A 64 14.06 -6.91 3.98
N GLN A 65 15.26 -6.58 4.47
CA GLN A 65 15.82 -7.20 5.67
C GLN A 65 14.94 -6.99 6.89
N PHE A 66 14.44 -5.77 7.10
CA PHE A 66 13.51 -5.47 8.18
C PHE A 66 12.20 -6.24 8.03
N LEU A 67 11.62 -6.25 6.82
CA LEU A 67 10.37 -6.96 6.57
C LEU A 67 10.51 -8.47 6.83
N CYS A 68 11.62 -9.07 6.40
CA CYS A 68 11.91 -10.48 6.68
C CYS A 68 12.09 -10.74 8.17
N ALA A 69 12.86 -9.91 8.88
CA ALA A 69 13.07 -10.05 10.33
C ALA A 69 11.74 -9.90 11.10
N PHE A 70 10.94 -8.88 10.78
CA PHE A 70 9.64 -8.65 11.39
C PHE A 70 8.67 -9.79 11.13
N SER A 71 8.60 -10.28 9.88
CA SER A 71 7.77 -11.43 9.50
C SER A 71 8.17 -12.70 10.26
N LEU A 72 9.47 -12.97 10.39
CA LEU A 72 9.98 -14.13 11.14
C LEU A 72 9.61 -14.05 12.62
N VAL A 73 9.77 -12.88 13.24
CA VAL A 73 9.37 -12.66 14.64
C VAL A 73 7.86 -12.84 14.82
N LEU A 74 7.04 -12.23 13.96
CA LEU A 74 5.58 -12.41 14.03
C LEU A 74 5.17 -13.87 13.82
N SER A 75 5.81 -14.57 12.88
CA SER A 75 5.57 -15.99 12.61
C SER A 75 5.94 -16.87 13.80
N ALA A 76 7.06 -16.60 14.46
CA ALA A 76 7.47 -17.31 15.67
C ALA A 76 6.45 -17.07 16.81
N ILE A 77 6.04 -15.83 17.04
CA ILE A 77 5.00 -15.50 18.04
C ILE A 77 3.69 -16.23 17.69
N THR A 78 3.29 -16.22 16.42
CA THR A 78 2.06 -16.87 15.97
C THR A 78 2.12 -18.38 16.17
N CYS A 79 3.28 -19.00 15.94
CA CYS A 79 3.51 -20.42 16.16
C CYS A 79 3.39 -20.79 17.66
N LEU A 80 3.93 -19.95 18.55
CA LEU A 80 3.84 -20.16 20.00
C LEU A 80 2.41 -20.04 20.53
N PHE A 81 1.61 -19.13 19.97
CA PHE A 81 0.24 -18.85 20.44
C PHE A 81 -0.86 -19.50 19.57
N LEU A 82 -0.51 -20.47 18.73
CA LEU A 82 -1.43 -21.09 17.78
C LEU A 82 -2.55 -21.91 18.45
N THR A 83 -2.35 -22.35 19.69
CA THR A 83 -3.38 -23.06 20.46
C THR A 83 -4.44 -22.11 21.03
N ASN A 84 -4.18 -20.81 21.08
CA ASN A 84 -5.10 -19.84 21.64
C ASN A 84 -6.09 -19.33 20.58
N THR A 85 -7.36 -19.75 20.68
CA THR A 85 -8.43 -19.36 19.75
C THR A 85 -8.67 -17.85 19.71
N LEU A 86 -8.61 -17.15 20.85
CA LEU A 86 -8.82 -15.69 20.90
C LEU A 86 -7.72 -14.95 20.14
N TYR A 87 -6.49 -15.44 20.20
CA TYR A 87 -5.37 -14.85 19.45
C TYR A 87 -5.58 -14.98 17.93
N ILE A 88 -5.98 -16.15 17.45
CA ILE A 88 -6.23 -16.38 16.02
C ILE A 88 -7.41 -15.54 15.54
N GLU A 89 -8.49 -15.47 16.31
CA GLU A 89 -9.68 -14.69 15.94
C GLU A 89 -9.39 -13.19 15.89
N THR A 90 -8.65 -12.65 16.85
CA THR A 90 -8.29 -11.23 16.89
C THR A 90 -7.35 -10.83 15.77
N ILE A 91 -6.34 -11.64 15.44
CA ILE A 91 -5.47 -11.41 14.28
C ILE A 91 -6.27 -11.49 12.97
N GLY A 92 -7.14 -12.50 12.84
CA GLY A 92 -8.01 -12.63 11.67
C GLY A 92 -8.94 -11.42 11.48
N PHE A 93 -9.56 -10.96 12.56
CA PHE A 93 -10.38 -9.74 12.54
C PHE A 93 -9.55 -8.52 12.14
N LEU A 94 -8.39 -8.33 12.77
CA LEU A 94 -7.54 -7.17 12.53
C LEU A 94 -7.02 -7.14 11.08
N ALA A 95 -6.68 -8.30 10.51
CA ALA A 95 -6.24 -8.43 9.13
C ALA A 95 -7.32 -7.95 8.15
N VAL A 96 -8.56 -8.44 8.28
CA VAL A 96 -9.66 -8.06 7.37
C VAL A 96 -10.15 -6.63 7.65
N PHE A 97 -10.03 -6.16 8.89
CA PHE A 97 -10.33 -4.77 9.24
C PHE A 97 -9.36 -3.80 8.55
N PHE A 98 -8.06 -4.06 8.60
CA PHE A 98 -7.07 -3.24 7.88
C PHE A 98 -7.28 -3.30 6.37
N GLU A 99 -7.65 -4.46 5.83
CA GLU A 99 -8.00 -4.60 4.42
C GLU A 99 -9.17 -3.69 4.02
N ALA A 100 -10.25 -3.67 4.80
CA ALA A 100 -11.39 -2.78 4.55
C ALA A 100 -11.02 -1.29 4.62
N LEU A 101 -10.04 -0.93 5.48
CA LEU A 101 -9.57 0.45 5.59
C LEU A 101 -8.70 0.92 4.41
N LEU A 102 -8.16 0.03 3.58
CA LEU A 102 -7.30 0.40 2.44
C LEU A 102 -8.04 1.29 1.43
N GLY A 103 -9.35 1.11 1.25
CA GLY A 103 -10.18 1.93 0.35
C GLY A 103 -10.55 3.31 0.92
N THR A 104 -10.58 3.47 2.24
CA THR A 104 -11.00 4.71 2.92
C THR A 104 -10.18 5.96 2.55
N PRO A 105 -8.83 5.95 2.54
CA PRO A 105 -8.06 7.14 2.18
C PRO A 105 -8.30 7.56 0.72
N GLN A 106 -8.54 6.58 -0.17
CA GLN A 106 -8.84 6.84 -1.57
C GLN A 106 -10.24 7.47 -1.73
N PHE A 107 -11.24 6.95 -1.01
CA PHE A 107 -12.57 7.56 -0.93
C PHE A 107 -12.52 9.01 -0.44
N MET A 108 -11.75 9.26 0.63
CA MET A 108 -11.59 10.61 1.19
C MET A 108 -10.89 11.56 0.21
N ARG A 109 -9.86 11.08 -0.49
CA ARG A 109 -9.14 11.87 -1.50
C ARG A 109 -10.05 12.26 -2.67
N ASN A 110 -10.81 11.31 -3.20
CA ASN A 110 -11.77 11.54 -4.27
C ASN A 110 -12.85 12.57 -3.83
N PHE A 111 -13.31 12.46 -2.58
CA PHE A 111 -14.29 13.40 -2.03
C PHE A 111 -13.74 14.84 -1.94
N ARG A 112 -12.51 15.00 -1.44
CA ARG A 112 -11.87 16.34 -1.31
C ARG A 112 -11.55 16.96 -2.66
N LEU A 113 -10.97 16.19 -3.58
CA LEU A 113 -10.52 16.70 -4.87
C LEU A 113 -11.65 16.89 -5.88
N LYS A 114 -12.83 16.29 -5.63
CA LYS A 114 -13.98 16.28 -6.56
C LYS A 114 -13.59 15.90 -8.00
N SER A 115 -12.56 15.08 -8.11
CA SER A 115 -11.94 14.68 -9.37
C SER A 115 -11.34 13.31 -9.19
N THR A 116 -11.52 12.45 -10.19
CA THR A 116 -10.99 11.08 -10.23
C THR A 116 -9.92 10.93 -11.31
N GLU A 117 -9.18 12.00 -11.57
CA GLU A 117 -7.99 12.01 -12.42
C GLU A 117 -6.98 10.98 -11.91
N GLY A 118 -6.61 10.01 -12.76
CA GLY A 118 -5.68 8.93 -12.44
C GLY A 118 -6.31 7.63 -11.94
N MET A 119 -7.63 7.56 -11.74
CA MET A 119 -8.34 6.34 -11.33
C MET A 119 -9.13 5.72 -12.50
N SER A 120 -8.78 4.50 -12.90
CA SER A 120 -9.47 3.78 -13.98
C SER A 120 -10.76 3.14 -13.49
N VAL A 121 -11.89 3.44 -14.14
CA VAL A 121 -13.20 2.83 -13.82
C VAL A 121 -13.15 1.30 -13.88
N LYS A 122 -12.44 0.74 -14.88
CA LYS A 122 -12.30 -0.70 -15.06
C LYS A 122 -11.55 -1.37 -13.90
N MET A 123 -10.56 -0.67 -13.33
CA MET A 123 -9.81 -1.16 -12.17
C MET A 123 -10.71 -1.25 -10.95
N VAL A 124 -11.49 -0.18 -10.67
CA VAL A 124 -12.42 -0.15 -9.53
C VAL A 124 -13.50 -1.22 -9.66
N LEU A 125 -14.06 -1.42 -10.86
CA LEU A 125 -15.02 -2.51 -11.10
C LEU A 125 -14.43 -3.90 -10.82
N MET A 126 -13.17 -4.11 -11.20
CA MET A 126 -12.47 -5.38 -10.95
C MET A 126 -12.23 -5.59 -9.45
N TRP A 127 -11.91 -4.53 -8.71
CA TRP A 127 -11.79 -4.58 -7.24
C TRP A 127 -13.11 -4.97 -6.58
N THR A 128 -14.20 -4.25 -6.90
CA THR A 128 -15.53 -4.56 -6.37
C THR A 128 -15.94 -6.01 -6.68
N SER A 129 -15.66 -6.49 -7.90
CA SER A 129 -15.93 -7.87 -8.27
C SER A 129 -15.13 -8.87 -7.42
N GLY A 130 -13.84 -8.61 -7.20
CA GLY A 130 -13.00 -9.45 -6.35
C GLY A 130 -13.52 -9.53 -4.91
N ASP A 131 -13.98 -8.41 -4.36
CA ASP A 131 -14.42 -8.32 -2.97
C ASP A 131 -15.80 -8.95 -2.74
N ILE A 132 -16.67 -8.88 -3.76
CA ILE A 132 -17.91 -9.67 -3.81
C ILE A 132 -17.58 -11.16 -3.82
N PHE A 133 -16.71 -11.63 -4.71
CA PHE A 133 -16.36 -13.06 -4.77
C PHE A 133 -15.72 -13.55 -3.46
N LYS A 134 -14.86 -12.74 -2.84
CA LYS A 134 -14.24 -13.05 -1.55
C LYS A 134 -15.27 -13.19 -0.43
N THR A 135 -16.21 -12.25 -0.36
CA THR A 135 -17.26 -12.26 0.67
C THR A 135 -18.21 -13.44 0.48
N VAL A 136 -18.60 -13.74 -0.77
CA VAL A 136 -19.41 -14.93 -1.09
C VAL A 136 -18.68 -16.22 -0.68
N TYR A 137 -17.37 -16.30 -0.95
CA TYR A 137 -16.56 -17.45 -0.53
C TYR A 137 -16.58 -17.63 1.00
N PHE A 138 -16.46 -16.55 1.78
CA PHE A 138 -16.53 -16.64 3.25
C PHE A 138 -17.89 -17.09 3.77
N ILE A 139 -18.98 -16.66 3.11
CA ILE A 139 -20.34 -17.10 3.46
C ILE A 139 -20.50 -18.60 3.18
N LEU A 140 -20.08 -19.07 1.99
CA LEU A 140 -20.16 -20.49 1.61
C LEU A 140 -19.33 -21.39 2.52
N ARG A 141 -18.21 -20.89 3.05
CA ARG A 141 -17.33 -21.64 3.97
C ARG A 141 -17.74 -21.55 5.44
N ILE A 142 -18.87 -20.90 5.75
CA ILE A 142 -19.36 -20.70 7.12
C ILE A 142 -18.24 -20.11 7.98
N ALA A 143 -17.53 -19.12 7.43
CA ALA A 143 -16.44 -18.47 8.13
C ALA A 143 -16.97 -17.70 9.36
N PRO A 144 -16.13 -17.46 10.39
CA PRO A 144 -16.52 -16.70 11.57
C PRO A 144 -17.15 -15.35 11.21
N LYS A 145 -18.07 -14.88 12.05
CA LYS A 145 -18.89 -13.69 11.78
C LYS A 145 -18.09 -12.43 11.44
N GLN A 146 -16.86 -12.31 11.95
CA GLN A 146 -15.96 -11.18 11.63
C GLN A 146 -15.66 -11.04 10.13
N PHE A 147 -15.52 -12.15 9.41
CA PHE A 147 -15.04 -12.14 8.02
C PHE A 147 -16.10 -11.60 7.06
N TRP A 148 -17.35 -12.04 7.19
CA TRP A 148 -18.42 -11.53 6.33
C TRP A 148 -18.84 -10.11 6.71
N LEU A 149 -18.83 -9.74 8.00
CA LEU A 149 -19.12 -8.37 8.42
C LEU A 149 -18.11 -7.37 7.84
N CYS A 150 -16.81 -7.67 7.93
CA CYS A 150 -15.78 -6.82 7.33
C CYS A 150 -15.83 -6.85 5.79
N GLY A 151 -16.16 -8.00 5.18
CA GLY A 151 -16.34 -8.11 3.72
C GLY A 151 -17.49 -7.22 3.20
N MET A 152 -18.61 -7.15 3.94
CA MET A 152 -19.71 -6.26 3.58
C MET A 152 -19.31 -4.77 3.70
N LEU A 153 -18.50 -4.40 4.71
CA LEU A 153 -17.94 -3.05 4.81
C LEU A 153 -17.02 -2.72 3.63
N GLN A 154 -16.16 -3.66 3.22
CA GLN A 154 -15.27 -3.49 2.07
C GLN A 154 -16.06 -3.23 0.78
N ILE A 155 -17.02 -4.11 0.46
CA ILE A 155 -17.91 -3.94 -0.70
C ILE A 155 -18.65 -2.59 -0.64
N SER A 156 -19.07 -2.16 0.54
CA SER A 156 -19.75 -0.86 0.72
C SER A 156 -18.84 0.32 0.38
N ILE A 157 -17.57 0.27 0.80
CA ILE A 157 -16.57 1.30 0.48
C ILE A 157 -16.27 1.30 -1.03
N ASP A 158 -16.13 0.14 -1.66
CA ASP A 158 -15.85 0.04 -3.09
C ASP A 158 -17.00 0.57 -3.94
N ILE A 159 -18.24 0.26 -3.59
CA ILE A 159 -19.43 0.80 -4.25
C ILE A 159 -19.47 2.33 -4.10
N ALA A 160 -19.11 2.86 -2.92
CA ALA A 160 -19.05 4.30 -2.70
C ALA A 160 -17.98 4.96 -3.58
N ILE A 161 -16.81 4.34 -3.76
CA ILE A 161 -15.76 4.82 -4.66
C ILE A 161 -16.20 4.71 -6.13
N LEU A 162 -16.83 3.60 -6.52
CA LEU A 162 -17.35 3.41 -7.87
C LEU A 162 -18.39 4.48 -8.22
N PHE A 163 -19.30 4.77 -7.29
CA PHE A 163 -20.28 5.85 -7.44
C PHE A 163 -19.60 7.21 -7.65
N GLN A 164 -18.59 7.54 -6.84
CA GLN A 164 -17.82 8.77 -7.02
C GLN A 164 -17.18 8.84 -8.41
N VAL A 165 -16.56 7.75 -8.86
CA VAL A 165 -15.90 7.68 -10.18
C VAL A 165 -16.88 7.88 -11.32
N LEU A 166 -18.05 7.24 -11.27
CA LEU A 166 -19.09 7.42 -12.30
C LEU A 166 -19.63 8.86 -12.30
N TYR A 167 -19.93 9.41 -11.13
CA TYR A 167 -20.45 10.78 -11.01
C TYR A 167 -19.47 11.84 -11.50
N TYR A 168 -18.21 11.77 -11.07
CA TYR A 168 -17.20 12.74 -11.50
C TYR A 168 -16.81 12.54 -12.96
N SER A 169 -16.69 11.30 -13.45
CA SER A 169 -16.37 11.04 -14.85
C SER A 169 -17.42 11.60 -15.81
N ASP A 170 -18.70 11.53 -15.45
CA ASP A 170 -19.79 12.04 -16.31
C ASP A 170 -19.74 13.57 -16.42
N LYS A 171 -19.52 14.25 -15.29
CA LYS A 171 -19.36 15.72 -15.25
C LYS A 171 -18.21 16.23 -16.12
N TYR A 172 -17.07 15.52 -16.16
CA TYR A 172 -15.95 15.88 -17.04
C TYR A 172 -16.24 15.58 -18.52
N ARG A 173 -16.99 14.51 -18.82
CA ARG A 173 -17.38 14.16 -20.19
C ARG A 173 -18.34 15.20 -20.78
N PHE A 174 -19.29 15.70 -19.99
CA PHE A 174 -20.24 16.72 -20.44
C PHE A 174 -19.61 18.09 -20.69
N ARG A 175 -18.56 18.46 -19.95
CA ARG A 175 -17.90 19.77 -20.11
C ARG A 175 -16.96 19.87 -21.32
N LYS A 176 -16.71 18.76 -22.02
CA LYS A 176 -15.78 18.67 -23.16
C LYS A 176 -16.49 18.55 -24.53
N ARG A 177 -17.83 18.48 -24.53
CA ARG A 177 -18.68 18.61 -25.72
C ARG A 177 -19.23 20.03 -25.79
#